data_AF-A0A8H4PJR0-F1
#
_entry.id   AF-A0A8H4PJR0-F1
#
_cell.length_a   1.000
_cell.length_b   1.000
_cell.length_c   1.000
_cell.angle_alpha   90.00
_cell.angle_beta   90.00
_cell.angle_gamma   90.00
#
_symmetry.space_group_name_H-M   'P 1'
#
loop_
_entity.id
_entity.type
_entity.pdbx_description
1 polymer ?
#
loop_
_entity_poly.entity_id
_entity_poly.type
_entity_poly.pdbx_seq_one_letter_code
_entity_poly.pdbx_strand_id
1 'polypeptide(L)'
;MSWIATAISATLLLAGSVGANIIWDPVGHTCDTIGQALGQTDANAAVAKLWGDVENLASYALARMDNAANLKGSDPWEYLRIIGTYDVFFDIQHPESATRWEAVRTALSAISKVSQTDYVYMMCDDAYMWADQPDGTLVWTTPHDQTQKIPMGADQVNCARANTGGKNLIAYRIGWPVRNEQNPAYVVMCAKYNSGDIFLDSLNFEAGHSLDEYTTLTTTLFHEFLHVLISNMRGDMAGGTAAGGERYQVAGTQEVRSTYSPENPDSIALFALAMSTDSFFWLTTKAETKQDVWNRFMSAGQEGQNMIVSLGLTQP
;
A
#
# COMPACT_ATOMS: atom_id res chain seq x y z
N MET A 1 5.51 8.88 -55.47
CA MET A 1 4.44 9.00 -54.46
C MET A 1 5.10 8.93 -53.11
N SER A 2 5.30 10.09 -52.47
CA SER A 2 6.00 10.22 -51.19
C SER A 2 4.93 10.36 -50.11
N TRP A 3 4.83 9.39 -49.21
CA TRP A 3 3.95 9.47 -48.05
C TRP A 3 4.69 10.24 -46.95
N ILE A 4 4.36 11.52 -46.82
CA ILE A 4 4.74 12.31 -45.65
C ILE A 4 3.78 11.90 -44.54
N ALA A 5 4.24 11.09 -43.59
CA ALA A 5 3.53 10.82 -42.35
C ALA A 5 3.63 12.07 -41.47
N THR A 6 2.54 12.83 -41.40
CA THR A 6 2.40 13.97 -40.51
C THR A 6 2.28 13.43 -39.08
N ALA A 7 3.35 13.51 -38.30
CA ALA A 7 3.30 13.31 -36.86
C ALA A 7 2.49 14.46 -36.25
N ILE A 8 1.23 14.19 -35.90
CA ILE A 8 0.41 15.13 -35.14
C ILE A 8 0.92 15.05 -33.70
N SER A 9 1.77 16.00 -33.31
CA SER A 9 2.04 16.26 -31.90
C SER A 9 0.76 16.80 -31.29
N ALA A 10 -0.05 15.91 -30.70
CA ALA A 10 -1.14 16.31 -29.83
C ALA A 10 -0.51 16.91 -28.56
N THR A 11 -0.35 18.23 -28.54
CA THR A 11 -0.03 18.94 -27.31
C THR A 11 -1.26 18.83 -26.41
N LEU A 12 -1.28 17.81 -25.56
CA LEU A 12 -2.33 17.61 -24.58
C LEU A 12 -2.22 18.74 -23.56
N LEU A 13 -3.03 19.78 -23.73
CA LEU A 13 -3.22 20.80 -22.71
C LEU A 13 -3.91 20.11 -21.53
N LEU A 14 -3.12 19.76 -20.51
CA LEU A 14 -3.56 19.41 -19.17
C LEU A 14 -4.29 20.62 -18.56
N ALA A 15 -5.52 20.85 -18.99
CA ALA A 15 -6.46 21.73 -18.28
C ALA A 15 -6.98 20.97 -17.05
N GLY A 16 -6.06 20.64 -16.14
CA GLY A 16 -6.37 20.05 -14.85
C GLY A 16 -7.07 21.09 -13.99
N SER A 17 -8.18 20.69 -13.39
CA SER A 17 -8.81 21.37 -12.26
C SER A 17 -7.76 21.86 -11.28
N VAL A 18 -7.87 23.13 -10.88
CA VAL A 18 -6.92 23.88 -10.02
C VAL A 18 -6.92 23.39 -8.56
N GLY A 19 -6.98 22.08 -8.33
CA GLY A 19 -7.06 21.50 -6.99
C GLY A 19 -6.87 19.99 -6.87
N ALA A 20 -6.49 19.27 -7.94
CA ALA A 20 -6.06 17.87 -7.82
C ALA A 20 -4.53 17.80 -7.91
N ASN A 21 -3.88 17.54 -6.78
CA ASN A 21 -2.42 17.49 -6.65
C ASN A 21 -1.82 16.18 -7.18
N ILE A 22 -2.65 15.14 -7.29
CA ILE A 22 -2.33 13.88 -7.98
C ILE A 22 -2.90 13.92 -9.39
N ILE A 23 -2.06 13.69 -10.40
CA ILE A 23 -2.45 13.70 -11.81
C ILE A 23 -2.65 12.27 -12.30
N TRP A 24 -3.85 12.01 -12.82
CA TRP A 24 -4.27 10.69 -13.26
C TRP A 24 -4.10 10.50 -14.76
N ASP A 25 -3.43 9.40 -15.12
CA ASP A 25 -3.38 8.78 -16.46
C ASP A 25 -3.78 9.73 -17.62
N PRO A 26 -2.98 10.79 -17.86
CA PRO A 26 -3.46 11.86 -18.72
C PRO A 26 -3.47 11.47 -20.20
N VAL A 27 -2.83 10.35 -20.57
CA VAL A 27 -2.47 10.07 -21.96
C VAL A 27 -3.00 8.71 -22.46
N GLY A 28 -3.50 7.82 -21.59
CA GLY A 28 -3.75 6.42 -21.99
C GLY A 28 -5.14 5.84 -21.77
N HIS A 29 -5.98 6.40 -20.89
CA HIS A 29 -7.23 5.72 -20.44
C HIS A 29 -7.00 4.26 -19.97
N THR A 30 -5.79 3.96 -19.53
CA THR A 30 -5.32 2.65 -19.04
C THR A 30 -6.11 2.13 -17.85
N CYS A 31 -6.81 3.03 -17.17
CA CYS A 31 -7.54 2.74 -15.97
C CYS A 31 -9.05 2.56 -16.16
N ASP A 32 -9.54 2.64 -17.39
CA ASP A 32 -10.95 2.40 -17.71
C ASP A 32 -11.40 1.01 -17.23
N THR A 33 -10.50 0.03 -17.23
CA THR A 33 -10.76 -1.33 -16.73
C THR A 33 -11.08 -1.34 -15.23
N ILE A 34 -10.36 -0.55 -14.43
CA ILE A 34 -10.68 -0.35 -13.00
C ILE A 34 -12.03 0.34 -12.85
N GLY A 35 -12.29 1.37 -13.66
CA GLY A 35 -13.58 2.07 -13.66
C GLY A 35 -14.75 1.13 -13.91
N GLN A 36 -14.66 0.31 -14.95
CA GLN A 36 -15.65 -0.70 -15.28
C GLN A 36 -15.84 -1.71 -14.14
N ALA A 37 -14.75 -2.19 -13.54
CA ALA A 37 -14.79 -3.14 -12.43
C ALA A 37 -15.46 -2.55 -11.17
N LEU A 38 -15.31 -1.25 -10.93
CA LEU A 38 -15.97 -0.51 -9.84
C LEU A 38 -17.39 -0.02 -10.19
N GLY A 39 -17.90 -0.37 -11.37
CA GLY A 39 -19.18 0.14 -11.87
C GLY A 39 -19.21 1.66 -12.07
N GLN A 40 -18.03 2.29 -12.18
CA GLN A 40 -17.88 3.72 -12.42
C GLN A 40 -17.83 3.99 -13.92
N THR A 41 -18.61 4.96 -14.37
CA THR A 41 -18.60 5.40 -15.77
C THR A 41 -17.46 6.36 -16.08
N ASP A 42 -16.75 6.83 -15.06
CA ASP A 42 -15.64 7.78 -15.14
C ASP A 42 -14.43 7.22 -14.40
N ALA A 43 -13.30 7.11 -15.09
CA ALA A 43 -12.04 6.67 -14.50
C ALA A 43 -11.62 7.57 -13.34
N ASN A 44 -11.94 8.87 -13.36
CA ASN A 44 -11.62 9.78 -12.25
C ASN A 44 -12.41 9.41 -10.99
N ALA A 45 -13.67 8.99 -11.11
CA ALA A 45 -14.47 8.55 -9.97
C ALA A 45 -13.93 7.25 -9.37
N ALA A 46 -13.46 6.32 -10.21
CA ALA A 46 -12.84 5.07 -9.78
C ALA A 46 -11.57 5.28 -8.96
N VAL A 47 -10.70 6.19 -9.42
CA VAL A 47 -9.51 6.64 -8.67
C VAL A 47 -9.91 7.34 -7.40
N ALA A 48 -10.89 8.23 -7.51
CA ALA A 48 -11.35 9.02 -6.40
C ALA A 48 -11.89 8.16 -5.26
N LYS A 49 -12.37 6.96 -5.60
CA LYS A 49 -12.69 5.91 -4.63
C LYS A 49 -11.43 5.25 -4.08
N LEU A 50 -10.54 4.73 -4.93
CA LEU A 50 -9.34 3.98 -4.50
C LEU A 50 -8.45 4.76 -3.52
N TRP A 51 -8.09 6.00 -3.85
CA TRP A 51 -7.26 6.81 -2.95
C TRP A 51 -8.01 7.22 -1.66
N GLY A 52 -9.34 7.34 -1.69
CA GLY A 52 -10.17 7.67 -0.55
C GLY A 52 -10.25 6.48 0.40
N ASP A 53 -10.34 5.26 -0.16
CA ASP A 53 -10.21 4.02 0.59
C ASP A 53 -8.81 3.95 1.27
N VAL A 54 -7.74 4.37 0.59
CA VAL A 54 -6.40 4.47 1.19
C VAL A 54 -6.35 5.48 2.35
N GLU A 55 -6.87 6.70 2.15
CA GLU A 55 -6.91 7.72 3.20
C GLU A 55 -7.75 7.29 4.39
N ASN A 56 -8.88 6.61 4.14
CA ASN A 56 -9.77 6.08 5.16
C ASN A 56 -9.07 4.99 5.97
N LEU A 57 -8.40 4.02 5.32
CA LEU A 57 -7.62 3.00 6.01
C LEU A 57 -6.57 3.62 6.94
N ALA A 58 -5.80 4.58 6.43
CA ALA A 58 -4.75 5.24 7.19
C ALA A 58 -5.30 6.07 8.36
N SER A 59 -6.34 6.87 8.10
CA SER A 59 -7.02 7.69 9.11
C SER A 59 -7.60 6.84 10.22
N TYR A 60 -8.20 5.70 9.85
CA TYR A 60 -8.80 4.78 10.78
C TYR A 60 -7.74 4.16 11.71
N ALA A 61 -6.68 3.59 11.13
CA ALA A 61 -5.59 3.00 11.89
C ALA A 61 -4.91 4.04 12.81
N LEU A 62 -4.67 5.25 12.30
CA LEU A 62 -4.09 6.35 13.07
C LEU A 62 -4.97 6.75 14.27
N ALA A 63 -6.28 6.93 14.05
CA ALA A 63 -7.21 7.28 15.12
C ALA A 63 -7.27 6.22 16.23
N ARG A 64 -7.18 4.93 15.87
CA ARG A 64 -7.11 3.83 16.83
C ARG A 64 -5.80 3.86 17.62
N MET A 65 -4.66 4.08 16.96
CA MET A 65 -3.38 4.27 17.64
C MET A 65 -3.43 5.46 18.62
N ASP A 66 -3.92 6.62 18.19
CA ASP A 66 -4.01 7.83 19.02
C ASP A 66 -4.87 7.62 20.27
N ASN A 67 -5.90 6.79 20.19
CA ASN A 67 -6.80 6.52 21.31
C ASN A 67 -6.39 5.32 22.18
N ALA A 68 -5.38 4.53 21.78
CA ALA A 68 -5.03 3.26 22.42
C ALA A 68 -4.85 3.38 23.95
N ALA A 69 -4.15 4.40 24.42
CA ALA A 69 -3.90 4.60 25.86
C ALA A 69 -5.18 4.77 26.69
N ASN A 70 -6.21 5.39 26.13
CA ASN A 70 -7.49 5.64 26.81
C ASN A 70 -8.39 4.38 26.87
N LEU A 71 -8.14 3.43 25.96
CA LEU A 71 -8.97 2.24 25.81
C LEU A 71 -8.67 1.18 26.87
N LYS A 72 -7.46 1.14 27.45
CA LYS A 72 -7.07 0.09 28.42
C LYS A 72 -8.06 -0.09 29.58
N GLY A 73 -8.65 1.00 30.07
CA GLY A 73 -9.64 0.95 31.16
C GLY A 73 -11.10 0.97 30.70
N SER A 74 -11.38 1.47 29.49
CA SER A 74 -12.75 1.70 29.00
C SER A 74 -13.24 0.62 28.05
N ASP A 75 -12.33 0.07 27.23
CA ASP A 75 -12.54 -1.06 26.33
C ASP A 75 -11.26 -1.91 26.24
N PRO A 76 -11.03 -2.80 27.23
CA PRO A 76 -9.87 -3.70 27.26
C PRO A 76 -9.69 -4.57 26.00
N TRP A 77 -10.79 -4.93 25.35
CA TRP A 77 -10.76 -5.76 24.15
C TRP A 77 -10.23 -4.97 22.96
N GLU A 78 -10.71 -3.74 22.76
CA GLU A 78 -10.18 -2.87 21.72
C GLU A 78 -8.72 -2.49 21.98
N TYR A 79 -8.36 -2.24 23.24
CA TYR A 79 -6.97 -2.02 23.62
C TYR A 79 -6.07 -3.20 23.21
N LEU A 80 -6.47 -4.43 23.52
CA LEU A 80 -5.75 -5.64 23.11
C LEU A 80 -5.67 -5.77 21.59
N ARG A 81 -6.75 -5.47 20.86
CA ARG A 81 -6.76 -5.52 19.40
C ARG A 81 -5.69 -4.61 18.81
N ILE A 82 -5.63 -3.36 19.25
CA ILE A 82 -4.68 -2.37 18.74
C ILE A 82 -3.24 -2.75 19.12
N ILE A 83 -2.98 -2.94 20.41
CA ILE A 83 -1.63 -3.18 20.92
C ILE A 83 -1.08 -4.52 20.47
N GLY A 84 -1.92 -5.56 20.44
CA GLY A 84 -1.51 -6.88 20.00
C GLY A 84 -1.27 -6.95 18.50
N THR A 85 -2.09 -6.28 17.68
CA THR A 85 -1.83 -6.20 16.24
C THR A 85 -0.57 -5.38 15.96
N TYR A 86 -0.37 -4.26 16.68
CA TYR A 86 0.87 -3.49 16.59
C TYR A 86 2.08 -4.35 16.94
N ASP A 87 1.99 -5.15 18.02
CA ASP A 87 3.05 -6.06 18.41
C ASP A 87 3.39 -7.07 17.31
N VAL A 88 2.39 -7.63 16.63
CA VAL A 88 2.60 -8.57 15.52
C VAL A 88 3.40 -7.96 14.38
N PHE A 89 3.24 -6.68 14.04
CA PHE A 89 3.97 -6.06 12.92
C PHE A 89 5.24 -5.31 13.33
N PHE A 90 5.28 -4.77 14.55
CA PHE A 90 6.27 -3.77 14.94
C PHE A 90 6.97 -4.05 16.28
N ASP A 91 6.77 -5.23 16.85
CA ASP A 91 7.43 -5.68 18.08
C ASP A 91 7.38 -4.64 19.21
N ILE A 92 6.32 -4.68 20.01
CA ILE A 92 6.14 -3.71 21.09
C ILE A 92 7.18 -3.90 22.21
N GLN A 93 7.86 -5.05 22.25
CA GLN A 93 8.91 -5.33 23.21
C GLN A 93 10.28 -4.83 22.75
N HIS A 94 10.39 -4.35 21.50
CA HIS A 94 11.63 -3.77 21.00
C HIS A 94 12.06 -2.58 21.88
N PRO A 95 13.37 -2.40 22.20
CA PRO A 95 13.84 -1.29 23.03
C PRO A 95 13.44 0.11 22.52
N GLU A 96 13.21 0.23 21.22
CA GLU A 96 12.79 1.46 20.54
C GLU A 96 11.28 1.51 20.23
N SER A 97 10.44 0.72 20.91
CA SER A 97 9.02 0.58 20.56
C SER A 97 8.27 1.90 20.50
N ALA A 98 8.60 2.88 21.35
CA ALA A 98 8.03 4.23 21.29
C ALA A 98 8.42 4.98 20.02
N THR A 99 9.68 4.92 19.59
CA THR A 99 10.14 5.52 18.33
C THR A 99 9.48 4.85 17.12
N ARG A 100 9.36 3.52 17.17
CA ARG A 100 8.68 2.74 16.12
C ARG A 100 7.20 3.11 16.03
N TRP A 101 6.54 3.33 17.18
CA TRP A 101 5.14 3.71 17.25
C TRP A 101 4.91 5.07 16.57
N GLU A 102 5.77 6.04 16.87
CA GLU A 102 5.72 7.37 16.25
C GLU A 102 6.07 7.34 14.75
N ALA A 103 6.99 6.47 14.32
CA ALA A 103 7.30 6.28 12.90
C ALA A 103 6.08 5.77 12.12
N VAL A 104 5.38 4.75 12.66
CA VAL A 104 4.14 4.23 12.05
C VAL A 104 3.04 5.30 12.05
N ARG A 105 2.83 6.03 13.16
CA ARG A 105 1.87 7.15 13.21
C ARG A 105 2.18 8.23 12.18
N THR A 106 3.45 8.58 12.01
CA THR A 106 3.90 9.57 11.02
C THR A 106 3.60 9.11 9.61
N ALA A 107 3.88 7.84 9.29
CA ALA A 107 3.58 7.25 7.98
C ALA A 107 2.06 7.23 7.70
N LEU A 108 1.24 6.77 8.66
CA LEU A 108 -0.22 6.78 8.53
C LEU A 108 -0.77 8.20 8.37
N SER A 109 -0.24 9.18 9.12
CA SER A 109 -0.62 10.59 8.99
C SER A 109 -0.32 11.15 7.59
N ALA A 110 0.81 10.79 6.99
CA ALA A 110 1.12 11.18 5.63
C ALA A 110 0.14 10.55 4.62
N ILE A 111 -0.13 9.25 4.74
CA ILE A 111 -1.06 8.53 3.85
C ILE A 111 -2.49 9.04 3.99
N SER A 112 -2.93 9.40 5.20
CA SER A 112 -4.28 9.94 5.47
C SER A 112 -4.61 11.25 4.72
N LYS A 113 -3.59 11.88 4.12
CA LYS A 113 -3.70 13.13 3.36
C LYS A 113 -3.06 12.99 1.98
N VAL A 114 -2.96 11.78 1.45
CA VAL A 114 -2.25 11.53 0.19
C VAL A 114 -2.83 12.36 -0.96
N SER A 115 -4.15 12.59 -1.00
CA SER A 115 -4.81 13.43 -1.99
C SER A 115 -4.30 14.89 -2.04
N GLN A 116 -3.72 15.36 -0.94
CA GLN A 116 -3.14 16.71 -0.81
C GLN A 116 -1.68 16.75 -1.29
N THR A 117 -1.12 15.61 -1.70
CA THR A 117 0.29 15.50 -2.07
C THR A 117 0.55 15.98 -3.49
N ASP A 118 1.40 17.00 -3.62
CA ASP A 118 1.81 17.53 -4.92
C ASP A 118 2.77 16.60 -5.66
N TYR A 119 2.69 16.66 -7.00
CA TYR A 119 3.63 16.05 -7.94
C TYR A 119 3.68 14.53 -7.87
N VAL A 120 2.54 13.89 -7.63
CA VAL A 120 2.37 12.44 -7.76
C VAL A 120 1.51 12.15 -8.98
N TYR A 121 1.97 11.26 -9.84
CA TYR A 121 1.23 10.78 -11.00
C TYR A 121 0.90 9.32 -10.80
N MET A 122 -0.34 8.94 -11.09
CA MET A 122 -0.78 7.55 -10.96
C MET A 122 -1.33 7.06 -12.30
N MET A 123 -1.03 5.81 -12.65
CA MET A 123 -1.49 5.15 -13.88
C MET A 123 -1.70 3.65 -13.66
N CYS A 124 -2.46 2.99 -14.53
CA CYS A 124 -2.82 1.57 -14.37
C CYS A 124 -2.13 0.63 -15.34
N ASP A 125 -1.54 1.17 -16.41
CA ASP A 125 -0.66 0.44 -17.31
C ASP A 125 0.47 1.37 -17.72
N ASP A 126 1.64 0.81 -17.92
CA ASP A 126 2.85 1.52 -18.30
C ASP A 126 3.29 1.26 -19.75
N ALA A 127 2.58 0.39 -20.48
CA ALA A 127 3.04 -0.13 -21.76
C ALA A 127 3.46 0.95 -22.78
N TYR A 128 2.84 2.13 -22.73
CA TYR A 128 3.08 3.24 -23.65
C TYR A 128 4.17 4.20 -23.18
N MET A 129 4.65 4.08 -21.95
CA MET A 129 5.77 4.86 -21.40
C MET A 129 7.12 4.21 -21.67
N TRP A 130 7.13 2.90 -21.89
CA TRP A 130 8.34 2.14 -22.18
C TRP A 130 8.67 2.14 -23.66
N ALA A 131 9.93 2.44 -23.98
CA ALA A 131 10.47 2.27 -25.32
C ALA A 131 11.87 1.69 -25.26
N ASP A 132 12.17 0.76 -26.16
CA ASP A 132 13.55 0.33 -26.41
C ASP A 132 14.24 1.36 -27.32
N GLN A 133 15.39 1.86 -26.88
CA GLN A 133 16.27 2.69 -27.72
C GLN A 133 16.95 1.82 -28.78
N PRO A 134 17.44 2.42 -29.89
CA PRO A 134 18.17 1.68 -30.93
C PRO A 134 19.38 0.88 -30.42
N ASP A 135 19.97 1.30 -29.29
CA ASP A 135 21.09 0.62 -28.63
C ASP A 135 20.66 -0.51 -27.68
N GLY A 136 19.36 -0.78 -27.57
CA GLY A 136 18.77 -1.79 -26.68
C GLY A 136 18.53 -1.30 -25.25
N THR A 137 18.85 -0.04 -24.92
CA THR A 137 18.56 0.55 -23.61
C THR A 137 17.05 0.74 -23.47
N LEU A 138 16.50 0.29 -22.34
CA LEU A 138 15.12 0.55 -21.98
C LEU A 138 15.00 1.97 -21.42
N VAL A 139 14.09 2.78 -21.97
CA VAL A 139 13.78 4.11 -21.42
C VAL A 139 12.31 4.20 -21.00
N TRP A 140 12.08 5.04 -20.00
CA TRP A 140 10.77 5.49 -19.56
C TRP A 140 10.53 6.93 -20.01
N THR A 141 9.47 7.17 -20.79
CA THR A 141 9.02 8.50 -21.17
C THR A 141 8.07 9.03 -20.10
N THR A 142 8.30 10.24 -19.58
CA THR A 142 7.48 10.69 -18.46
C THR A 142 6.11 11.20 -18.91
N PRO A 143 5.02 10.89 -18.17
CA PRO A 143 3.68 11.37 -18.48
C PRO A 143 3.58 12.90 -18.58
N HIS A 144 4.30 13.61 -17.71
CA HIS A 144 4.21 15.07 -17.60
C HIS A 144 5.09 15.82 -18.60
N ASP A 145 6.16 15.19 -19.09
CA ASP A 145 7.04 15.73 -20.12
C ASP A 145 7.48 14.61 -21.07
N GLN A 146 6.78 14.45 -22.18
CA GLN A 146 7.07 13.43 -23.19
C GLN A 146 8.43 13.61 -23.88
N THR A 147 9.13 14.72 -23.66
CA THR A 147 10.50 14.92 -24.12
C THR A 147 11.53 14.36 -23.15
N GLN A 148 11.16 14.20 -21.88
CA GLN A 148 11.99 13.64 -20.84
C GLN A 148 11.97 12.10 -20.92
N LYS A 149 13.16 11.52 -21.08
CA LYS A 149 13.37 10.07 -21.09
C LYS A 149 14.31 9.69 -19.95
N ILE A 150 13.85 8.80 -19.09
CA ILE A 150 14.60 8.27 -17.96
C ILE A 150 15.21 6.93 -18.41
N PRO A 151 16.55 6.79 -18.46
CA PRO A 151 17.18 5.50 -18.69
C PRO A 151 16.87 4.55 -17.53
N MET A 152 16.39 3.36 -17.84
CA MET A 152 16.05 2.35 -16.84
C MET A 152 17.08 1.22 -16.86
N GLY A 153 17.44 0.73 -15.68
CA GLY A 153 18.42 -0.34 -15.54
C GLY A 153 17.95 -1.64 -16.20
N ALA A 154 18.89 -2.51 -16.56
CA ALA A 154 18.60 -3.79 -17.20
C ALA A 154 17.70 -4.71 -16.33
N ASP A 155 17.77 -4.56 -15.01
CA ASP A 155 16.97 -5.32 -14.05
C ASP A 155 15.58 -4.73 -13.81
N GLN A 156 15.32 -3.52 -14.32
CA GLN A 156 14.03 -2.88 -14.17
C GLN A 156 12.98 -3.61 -14.99
N VAL A 157 11.90 -4.02 -14.32
CA VAL A 157 10.76 -4.64 -14.96
C VAL A 157 9.60 -3.65 -15.06
N ASN A 158 8.83 -3.79 -16.13
CA ASN A 158 7.55 -3.11 -16.30
C ASN A 158 6.40 -4.09 -16.10
N CYS A 159 5.16 -3.59 -16.08
CA CYS A 159 3.98 -4.42 -15.87
C CYS A 159 3.94 -5.62 -16.82
N ALA A 160 4.23 -5.40 -18.12
CA ALA A 160 4.20 -6.46 -19.13
C ALA A 160 5.32 -7.52 -18.94
N ARG A 161 6.58 -7.09 -18.83
CA ARG A 161 7.78 -7.94 -18.71
C ARG A 161 7.78 -8.72 -17.39
N ALA A 162 7.35 -8.10 -16.29
CA ALA A 162 7.27 -8.78 -15.01
C ALA A 162 6.24 -9.91 -15.04
N ASN A 163 5.03 -9.61 -15.54
CA ASN A 163 3.91 -10.55 -15.50
C ASN A 163 4.02 -11.67 -16.54
N THR A 164 4.57 -11.39 -17.73
CA THR A 164 4.94 -12.45 -18.69
C THR A 164 6.03 -13.39 -18.15
N GLY A 165 6.90 -12.88 -17.27
CA GLY A 165 7.89 -13.68 -16.54
C GLY A 165 7.36 -14.38 -15.29
N GLY A 166 6.06 -14.28 -15.00
CA GLY A 166 5.42 -14.93 -13.84
C GLY A 166 5.70 -14.27 -12.49
N LYS A 167 6.20 -13.02 -12.45
CA LYS A 167 6.51 -12.31 -11.19
C LYS A 167 5.28 -11.77 -10.47
N ASN A 168 4.11 -11.74 -11.11
CA ASN A 168 2.86 -11.18 -10.56
C ASN A 168 3.05 -9.76 -9.99
N LEU A 169 3.65 -8.86 -10.77
CA LEU A 169 3.91 -7.47 -10.35
C LEU A 169 2.58 -6.72 -10.28
N ILE A 170 2.18 -6.37 -9.06
CA ILE A 170 0.91 -5.70 -8.82
C ILE A 170 1.04 -4.20 -9.03
N ALA A 171 2.05 -3.56 -8.44
CA ALA A 171 2.34 -2.16 -8.67
C ALA A 171 3.82 -1.86 -8.48
N TYR A 172 4.25 -0.67 -8.87
CA TYR A 172 5.57 -0.14 -8.54
C TYR A 172 5.59 1.39 -8.68
N ARG A 173 6.68 2.01 -8.21
CA ARG A 173 6.94 3.45 -8.33
C ARG A 173 8.17 3.80 -9.16
N ILE A 174 8.17 5.02 -9.72
CA ILE A 174 9.33 5.67 -10.37
C ILE A 174 9.50 7.09 -9.79
N GLY A 175 10.72 7.62 -9.74
CA GLY A 175 10.97 9.04 -9.41
C GLY A 175 11.42 9.30 -7.97
N TRP A 176 12.52 8.67 -7.55
CA TRP A 176 13.12 8.78 -6.20
C TRP A 176 14.50 9.46 -6.24
N PRO A 177 14.99 10.13 -5.17
CA PRO A 177 14.34 10.44 -3.88
C PRO A 177 13.63 11.79 -3.81
N VAL A 178 13.85 12.67 -4.78
CA VAL A 178 13.36 14.06 -4.70
C VAL A 178 12.12 14.20 -5.58
N ARG A 179 10.99 14.51 -4.94
CA ARG A 179 9.74 14.84 -5.61
C ARG A 179 9.57 16.36 -5.70
N ASN A 180 9.45 16.88 -6.92
CA ASN A 180 9.16 18.30 -7.20
C ASN A 180 8.51 18.45 -8.59
N GLU A 181 8.18 19.69 -8.97
CA GLU A 181 7.57 20.01 -10.27
C GLU A 181 8.36 19.47 -11.47
N GLN A 182 9.70 19.44 -11.38
CA GLN A 182 10.57 18.95 -12.46
C GLN A 182 10.84 17.44 -12.39
N ASN A 183 10.55 16.82 -11.24
CA ASN A 183 10.78 15.40 -10.96
C ASN A 183 9.61 14.87 -10.13
N PRO A 184 8.44 14.67 -10.74
CA PRO A 184 7.33 14.11 -10.01
C PRO A 184 7.56 12.62 -9.72
N ALA A 185 6.85 12.11 -8.72
CA ALA A 185 6.81 10.68 -8.42
C ALA A 185 5.70 10.02 -9.25
N TYR A 186 5.92 8.77 -9.65
CA TYR A 186 4.95 7.98 -10.41
C TYR A 186 4.61 6.71 -9.64
N VAL A 187 3.34 6.34 -9.64
CA VAL A 187 2.83 5.06 -9.15
C VAL A 187 2.12 4.36 -10.31
N VAL A 188 2.47 3.11 -10.56
CA VAL A 188 1.96 2.29 -11.66
C VAL A 188 1.29 1.04 -11.08
N MET A 189 -0.02 0.88 -11.25
CA MET A 189 -0.82 -0.19 -10.61
C MET A 189 -0.97 -1.49 -11.41
N CYS A 190 -0.31 -1.63 -12.56
CA CYS A 190 -0.34 -2.80 -13.45
C CYS A 190 -1.71 -3.50 -13.63
N ALA A 191 -2.83 -2.78 -13.51
CA ALA A 191 -4.16 -3.35 -13.24
C ALA A 191 -4.66 -4.27 -14.35
N LYS A 192 -4.21 -4.05 -15.60
CA LYS A 192 -4.48 -4.93 -16.74
C LYS A 192 -4.04 -6.38 -16.49
N TYR A 193 -2.97 -6.57 -15.73
CA TYR A 193 -2.39 -7.88 -15.44
C TYR A 193 -2.94 -8.49 -14.15
N ASN A 194 -3.60 -7.69 -13.30
CA ASN A 194 -4.10 -8.08 -11.98
C ASN A 194 -5.64 -8.16 -11.97
N SER A 195 -6.23 -8.68 -13.05
CA SER A 195 -7.67 -8.66 -13.35
C SER A 195 -8.57 -9.47 -12.39
N GLY A 196 -8.05 -9.87 -11.22
CA GLY A 196 -8.77 -10.54 -10.14
C GLY A 196 -8.61 -9.90 -8.76
N ASP A 197 -7.96 -8.73 -8.66
CA ASP A 197 -7.76 -8.09 -7.35
C ASP A 197 -9.08 -7.59 -6.76
N ILE A 198 -9.29 -7.93 -5.49
CA ILE A 198 -10.51 -7.61 -4.75
C ILE A 198 -10.47 -6.12 -4.39
N PHE A 199 -11.61 -5.43 -4.44
CA PHE A 199 -11.72 -4.07 -3.89
C PHE A 199 -11.99 -4.13 -2.38
N LEU A 200 -11.59 -3.08 -1.64
CA LEU A 200 -11.72 -3.08 -0.18
C LEU A 200 -13.15 -3.37 0.31
N ASP A 201 -14.17 -2.84 -0.37
CA ASP A 201 -15.59 -3.05 -0.08
C ASP A 201 -16.13 -4.43 -0.48
N SER A 202 -15.34 -5.19 -1.24
CA SER A 202 -15.66 -6.54 -1.68
C SER A 202 -15.04 -7.61 -0.78
N LEU A 203 -14.25 -7.22 0.22
CA LEU A 203 -13.65 -8.15 1.18
C LEU A 203 -14.69 -8.69 2.15
N ASN A 204 -14.70 -10.01 2.34
CA ASN A 204 -15.41 -10.68 3.43
C ASN A 204 -14.40 -11.37 4.32
N PHE A 205 -14.13 -10.80 5.49
CA PHE A 205 -13.16 -11.36 6.43
C PHE A 205 -13.76 -12.54 7.19
N GLU A 206 -12.99 -13.63 7.25
CA GLU A 206 -13.35 -14.89 7.90
C GLU A 206 -12.28 -15.29 8.92
N ALA A 207 -12.73 -15.89 10.04
CA ALA A 207 -11.83 -16.36 11.08
C ALA A 207 -10.89 -17.46 10.55
N GLY A 208 -9.62 -17.42 10.96
CA GLY A 208 -8.59 -18.39 10.58
C GLY A 208 -7.83 -18.07 9.29
N HIS A 209 -8.28 -17.07 8.52
CA HIS A 209 -7.64 -16.62 7.29
C HIS A 209 -6.50 -15.61 7.55
N SER A 210 -5.50 -15.60 6.67
CA SER A 210 -4.36 -14.66 6.69
C SER A 210 -4.74 -13.32 6.06
N LEU A 211 -4.04 -12.23 6.43
CA LEU A 211 -4.15 -10.94 5.73
C LEU A 211 -3.72 -11.02 4.26
N ASP A 212 -2.85 -11.96 3.91
CA ASP A 212 -2.39 -12.19 2.52
C ASP A 212 -3.54 -12.58 1.59
N GLU A 213 -4.62 -13.14 2.14
CA GLU A 213 -5.82 -13.53 1.37
C GLU A 213 -6.72 -12.33 1.06
N TYR A 214 -6.43 -11.17 1.65
CA TYR A 214 -7.20 -9.94 1.53
C TYR A 214 -6.40 -8.80 0.88
N THR A 215 -5.35 -9.14 0.11
CA THR A 215 -4.65 -8.15 -0.73
C THR A 215 -5.62 -7.57 -1.76
N THR A 216 -5.64 -6.24 -1.84
CA THR A 216 -6.51 -5.46 -2.73
C THR A 216 -5.70 -4.45 -3.54
N LEU A 217 -6.33 -3.87 -4.57
CA LEU A 217 -5.79 -2.68 -5.23
C LEU A 217 -5.58 -1.53 -4.24
N THR A 218 -6.47 -1.37 -3.26
CA THR A 218 -6.35 -0.34 -2.22
C THR A 218 -5.11 -0.55 -1.36
N THR A 219 -4.86 -1.76 -0.86
CA THR A 219 -3.70 -2.04 0.00
C THR A 219 -2.39 -1.98 -0.78
N THR A 220 -2.42 -2.36 -2.07
CA THR A 220 -1.27 -2.19 -2.97
C THR A 220 -0.98 -0.71 -3.22
N LEU A 221 -2.00 0.10 -3.49
CA LEU A 221 -1.83 1.54 -3.67
C LEU A 221 -1.34 2.21 -2.38
N PHE A 222 -1.84 1.76 -1.22
CA PHE A 222 -1.35 2.19 0.09
C PHE A 222 0.16 1.94 0.21
N HIS A 223 0.60 0.72 -0.10
CA HIS A 223 2.00 0.32 -0.11
C HIS A 223 2.85 1.24 -1.00
N GLU A 224 2.43 1.47 -2.25
CA GLU A 224 3.17 2.34 -3.17
C GLU A 224 3.18 3.82 -2.75
N PHE A 225 2.15 4.29 -2.07
CA PHE A 225 2.16 5.66 -1.55
C PHE A 225 3.11 5.83 -0.37
N LEU A 226 3.31 4.81 0.48
CA LEU A 226 4.33 4.90 1.54
C LEU A 226 5.70 5.14 0.93
N HIS A 227 5.99 4.40 -0.13
CA HIS A 227 7.18 4.56 -0.95
C HIS A 227 7.34 6.00 -1.50
N VAL A 228 6.25 6.64 -1.92
CA VAL A 228 6.30 8.01 -2.46
C VAL A 228 6.39 9.09 -1.38
N LEU A 229 5.73 8.88 -0.25
CA LEU A 229 5.57 9.89 0.79
C LEU A 229 6.67 9.85 1.85
N ILE A 230 7.26 8.69 2.08
CA ILE A 230 8.16 8.44 3.21
C ILE A 230 9.53 8.03 2.68
N SER A 231 10.50 8.94 2.80
CA SER A 231 11.79 8.86 2.12
C SER A 231 12.68 7.69 2.56
N ASN A 232 12.49 7.17 3.78
CA ASN A 232 13.24 6.04 4.33
C ASN A 232 12.55 4.69 4.13
N MET A 233 11.44 4.61 3.38
CA MET A 233 10.86 3.32 3.00
C MET A 233 11.82 2.54 2.14
N ARG A 234 12.12 1.31 2.55
CA ARG A 234 12.97 0.39 1.80
C ARG A 234 12.20 -0.09 0.59
N GLY A 235 12.78 -0.02 -0.60
CA GLY A 235 12.24 -0.70 -1.78
C GLY A 235 13.02 -1.97 -2.09
N ASP A 236 12.40 -2.90 -2.80
CA ASP A 236 13.11 -4.04 -3.38
C ASP A 236 12.68 -4.32 -4.83
N MET A 237 13.62 -4.18 -5.77
CA MET A 237 13.40 -4.59 -7.16
C MET A 237 13.52 -6.11 -7.37
N ALA A 238 14.04 -6.85 -6.38
CA ALA A 238 14.20 -8.30 -6.38
C ALA A 238 13.00 -9.05 -5.76
N GLY A 239 11.86 -8.38 -5.57
CA GLY A 239 10.61 -9.03 -5.15
C GLY A 239 10.64 -9.61 -3.73
N GLY A 240 11.33 -8.95 -2.81
CA GLY A 240 11.32 -9.25 -1.39
C GLY A 240 12.48 -10.15 -0.95
N THR A 241 13.48 -10.33 -1.81
CA THR A 241 14.61 -11.23 -1.54
C THR A 241 15.93 -10.50 -1.38
N ALA A 242 16.01 -9.21 -1.73
CA ALA A 242 17.26 -8.45 -1.58
C ALA A 242 17.62 -8.29 -0.09
N ALA A 243 18.92 -8.39 0.21
CA ALA A 243 19.41 -8.16 1.56
C ALA A 243 19.13 -6.71 1.98
N GLY A 244 18.36 -6.53 3.06
CA GLY A 244 17.93 -5.22 3.54
C GLY A 244 16.88 -4.52 2.65
N GLY A 245 16.32 -5.21 1.66
CA GLY A 245 15.15 -4.75 0.92
C GLY A 245 13.86 -4.88 1.73
N GLU A 246 12.75 -4.42 1.15
CA GLU A 246 11.43 -4.68 1.71
C GLU A 246 11.11 -6.18 1.72
N ARG A 247 10.07 -6.50 2.49
CA ARG A 247 9.52 -7.84 2.61
C ARG A 247 8.01 -7.77 2.46
N TYR A 248 7.48 -8.69 1.66
CA TYR A 248 6.07 -8.77 1.31
C TYR A 248 5.36 -9.86 2.10
N GLN A 249 4.05 -9.73 2.19
CA GLN A 249 3.14 -10.63 2.85
C GLN A 249 3.40 -10.73 4.36
N VAL A 250 2.49 -11.40 5.05
CA VAL A 250 2.59 -11.67 6.48
C VAL A 250 3.95 -12.31 6.82
N ALA A 251 4.38 -13.33 6.06
CA ALA A 251 5.66 -14.00 6.34
C ALA A 251 6.86 -13.04 6.28
N GLY A 252 6.91 -12.18 5.25
CA GLY A 252 7.97 -11.19 5.11
C GLY A 252 7.92 -10.10 6.17
N THR A 253 6.72 -9.61 6.51
CA THR A 253 6.58 -8.62 7.59
C THR A 253 6.99 -9.18 8.95
N GLN A 254 6.78 -10.49 9.20
CA GLN A 254 7.28 -11.17 10.40
C GLN A 254 8.82 -11.27 10.42
N GLU A 255 9.47 -11.49 9.27
CA GLU A 255 10.94 -11.53 9.16
C GLU A 255 11.58 -10.21 9.64
N VAL A 256 10.94 -9.08 9.31
CA VAL A 256 11.47 -7.74 9.61
C VAL A 256 10.85 -7.09 10.85
N ARG A 257 9.92 -7.80 11.51
CA ARG A 257 9.13 -7.33 12.65
C ARG A 257 9.98 -6.65 13.72
N SER A 258 11.13 -7.21 14.07
CA SER A 258 12.02 -6.69 15.12
C SER A 258 13.26 -5.96 14.59
N THR A 259 13.37 -5.75 13.28
CA THR A 259 14.54 -5.07 12.67
C THR A 259 14.14 -3.69 12.13
N TYR A 260 13.53 -3.63 10.95
CA TYR A 260 13.20 -2.39 10.25
C TYR A 260 11.75 -2.33 9.79
N SER A 261 10.82 -3.03 10.44
CA SER A 261 9.41 -3.04 10.02
C SER A 261 8.73 -1.66 9.87
N PRO A 262 9.06 -0.57 10.60
CA PRO A 262 8.52 0.75 10.29
C PRO A 262 9.02 1.36 8.96
N GLU A 263 10.10 0.82 8.39
CA GLU A 263 10.64 1.16 7.06
C GLU A 263 10.17 0.19 5.97
N ASN A 264 9.35 -0.81 6.35
CA ASN A 264 8.78 -1.81 5.45
C ASN A 264 7.34 -1.42 5.10
N PRO A 265 7.04 -1.01 3.86
CA PRO A 265 5.72 -0.50 3.52
C PRO A 265 4.60 -1.52 3.74
N ASP A 266 4.89 -2.79 3.45
CA ASP A 266 3.91 -3.87 3.60
C ASP A 266 3.51 -4.10 5.07
N SER A 267 4.44 -3.90 6.01
CA SER A 267 4.12 -3.97 7.46
C SER A 267 3.08 -2.92 7.85
N ILE A 268 3.16 -1.72 7.29
CA ILE A 268 2.21 -0.63 7.58
C ILE A 268 0.90 -0.83 6.84
N ALA A 269 0.94 -1.25 5.58
CA ALA A 269 -0.26 -1.54 4.79
C ALA A 269 -1.09 -2.67 5.42
N LEU A 270 -0.46 -3.79 5.79
CA LEU A 270 -1.14 -4.92 6.46
C LEU A 270 -1.63 -4.53 7.86
N PHE A 271 -0.88 -3.72 8.61
CA PHE A 271 -1.35 -3.17 9.89
C PHE A 271 -2.61 -2.31 9.71
N ALA A 272 -2.63 -1.41 8.72
CA ALA A 272 -3.79 -0.56 8.44
C ALA A 272 -5.01 -1.39 8.02
N LEU A 273 -4.82 -2.42 7.18
CA LEU A 273 -5.85 -3.37 6.80
C LEU A 273 -6.41 -4.10 8.04
N ALA A 274 -5.53 -4.65 8.87
CA ALA A 274 -5.90 -5.34 10.11
C ALA A 274 -6.68 -4.43 11.07
N MET A 275 -6.31 -3.15 11.15
CA MET A 275 -7.05 -2.16 11.94
C MET A 275 -8.45 -1.89 11.41
N SER A 276 -8.65 -1.91 10.10
CA SER A 276 -9.97 -1.67 9.48
C SER A 276 -11.01 -2.76 9.77
N THR A 277 -10.60 -3.91 10.30
CA THR A 277 -11.49 -5.04 10.61
C THR A 277 -11.81 -5.12 12.10
N ASP A 278 -12.81 -4.36 12.56
CA ASP A 278 -13.17 -4.29 13.98
C ASP A 278 -13.66 -5.62 14.59
N SER A 279 -14.09 -6.57 13.76
CA SER A 279 -14.60 -7.87 14.22
C SER A 279 -13.50 -8.89 14.53
N PHE A 280 -12.25 -8.60 14.18
CA PHE A 280 -11.14 -9.55 14.26
C PHE A 280 -9.93 -9.01 15.02
N PHE A 281 -9.23 -9.94 15.66
CA PHE A 281 -7.95 -9.75 16.31
C PHE A 281 -6.87 -10.40 15.44
N TRP A 282 -5.72 -9.75 15.33
CA TRP A 282 -4.61 -10.20 14.49
C TRP A 282 -3.38 -10.50 15.34
N LEU A 283 -3.56 -11.26 16.42
CA LEU A 283 -2.50 -11.58 17.39
C LEU A 283 -1.57 -12.72 16.91
N THR A 284 -2.01 -13.48 15.91
CA THR A 284 -1.33 -14.68 15.39
C THR A 284 -1.17 -14.64 13.87
N THR A 285 -1.19 -13.43 13.30
CA THR A 285 -1.24 -13.12 11.85
C THR A 285 -2.46 -13.66 11.08
N LYS A 286 -3.34 -14.38 11.77
CA LYS A 286 -4.64 -14.85 11.28
C LYS A 286 -5.77 -14.11 12.00
N ALA A 287 -6.90 -13.99 11.31
CA ALA A 287 -8.10 -13.40 11.89
C ALA A 287 -8.63 -14.27 13.03
N GLU A 288 -8.69 -13.73 14.23
CA GLU A 288 -9.27 -14.39 15.41
C GLU A 288 -10.51 -13.62 15.86
N THR A 289 -11.62 -14.30 16.13
CA THR A 289 -12.74 -13.65 16.82
C THR A 289 -12.36 -13.37 18.27
N LYS A 290 -13.13 -12.49 18.94
CA LYS A 290 -12.98 -12.27 20.38
C LYS A 290 -13.05 -13.57 21.20
N GLN A 291 -13.93 -14.50 20.78
CA GLN A 291 -14.09 -15.81 21.41
C GLN A 291 -12.88 -16.72 21.18
N ASP A 292 -12.26 -16.68 19.99
CA ASP A 292 -11.05 -17.46 19.69
C ASP A 292 -9.88 -17.01 20.57
N VAL A 293 -9.67 -15.69 20.69
CA VAL A 293 -8.62 -15.11 21.56
C VAL A 293 -8.85 -15.52 23.02
N TRP A 294 -10.09 -15.41 23.51
CA TRP A 294 -10.44 -15.84 24.87
C TRP A 294 -10.12 -17.33 25.10
N ASN A 295 -10.57 -18.20 24.19
CA ASN A 295 -10.34 -19.64 24.27
C ASN A 295 -8.85 -19.97 24.26
N ARG A 296 -8.07 -19.28 23.41
CA ARG A 296 -6.61 -19.45 23.35
C ARG A 296 -5.95 -19.05 24.66
N PHE A 297 -6.30 -17.91 25.25
CA PHE A 297 -5.78 -17.52 26.57
C PHE A 297 -6.17 -18.51 27.66
N MET A 298 -7.42 -18.98 27.70
CA MET A 298 -7.84 -20.00 28.67
C MET A 298 -7.06 -21.32 28.49
N SER A 299 -6.78 -21.72 27.25
CA SER A 299 -6.01 -22.94 26.95
C SER A 299 -4.52 -22.85 27.32
N ALA A 300 -3.98 -21.62 27.43
CA ALA A 300 -2.60 -21.36 27.86
C ALA A 300 -2.40 -21.48 29.38
N GLY A 301 -3.42 -21.90 30.14
CA GLY A 301 -3.33 -22.13 31.58
C GLY A 301 -3.09 -20.83 32.36
N GLN A 302 -2.19 -20.89 33.35
CA GLN A 302 -1.97 -19.77 34.27
C GLN A 302 -1.47 -18.49 33.57
N GLU A 303 -0.64 -18.62 32.53
CA GLU A 303 -0.10 -17.47 31.80
C GLU A 303 -1.22 -16.70 31.07
N GLY A 304 -2.10 -17.41 30.37
CA GLY A 304 -3.22 -16.77 29.69
C GLY A 304 -4.29 -16.24 30.65
N GLN A 305 -4.52 -16.90 31.78
CA GLN A 305 -5.36 -16.36 32.86
C GLN A 305 -4.78 -15.06 33.43
N ASN A 306 -3.46 -15.00 33.64
CA ASN A 306 -2.79 -13.77 34.06
C ASN A 306 -2.95 -12.66 33.02
N MET A 307 -2.88 -12.99 31.72
CA MET A 307 -3.11 -12.03 30.64
C MET A 307 -4.54 -11.45 30.71
N ILE A 308 -5.56 -12.31 30.81
CA ILE A 308 -6.97 -11.91 30.96
C ILE A 308 -7.14 -10.94 32.13
N VAL A 309 -6.62 -11.30 33.31
CA VAL A 309 -6.73 -10.47 34.52
C VAL A 309 -5.96 -9.15 34.37
N SER A 310 -4.74 -9.18 33.84
CA SER A 310 -3.88 -7.99 33.73
C SER A 310 -4.39 -6.96 32.73
N LEU A 311 -5.05 -7.43 31.67
CA LEU A 311 -5.70 -6.58 30.68
C LEU A 311 -7.12 -6.18 31.09
N GLY A 312 -7.74 -6.88 32.04
CA GLY A 312 -9.12 -6.64 32.44
C GLY A 312 -10.14 -7.15 31.41
N LEU A 313 -9.81 -8.23 30.70
CA LEU A 313 -10.71 -8.80 29.68
C LEU A 313 -11.90 -9.48 30.35
N THR A 314 -13.10 -9.21 29.83
CA THR A 314 -14.32 -9.94 30.19
C THR A 314 -14.57 -11.07 29.20
N GLN A 315 -15.27 -12.12 29.63
CA GLN A 315 -15.72 -13.16 28.71
C GLN A 315 -16.52 -12.53 27.54
N PRO A 316 -16.22 -12.89 26.28
CA PRO A 316 -16.88 -12.35 25.08
C PRO A 316 -18.39 -12.59 25.02
#